data_AF-A0A662SXS4-F1
#
_entry.id   AF-A0A662SXS4-F1
#
_cell.length_a   1.000
_cell.length_b   1.000
_cell.length_c   1.000
_cell.angle_alpha   90.00
_cell.angle_beta   90.00
_cell.angle_gamma   90.00
#
_symmetry.space_group_name_H-M   'P 1'
#
loop_
_entity.id
_entity.type
_entity.pdbx_description
1 polymer ?
#
loop_
_entity_poly.entity_id
_entity_poly.type
_entity_poly.pdbx_seq_one_letter_code
_entity_poly.pdbx_strand_id
1 'polypeptide(L)' 'AELADRVLLLRSGLVHAYGPAREVLSDLDLLAEAGVKPPSPALAYRQAGLDGSPPLTPGELAEKIRELRGDLV' A
#
# COMPACT_ATOMS: atom_id res chain seq x y z
N ALA A 1 3.48 -2.05 -7.20
CA ALA A 1 2.59 -3.08 -7.77
C ALA A 1 2.27 -2.81 -9.24
N GLU A 2 2.20 -1.55 -9.67
CA GLU A 2 1.85 -1.20 -11.05
C GLU A 2 2.89 -1.61 -12.09
N LEU A 3 4.19 -1.55 -11.76
CA LEU A 3 5.30 -1.85 -12.67
C LEU A 3 6.13 -3.08 -12.28
N ALA A 4 5.91 -3.61 -11.09
CA ALA A 4 6.73 -4.68 -10.53
C ALA A 4 5.83 -5.75 -9.91
N ASP A 5 6.10 -7.01 -10.26
CA ASP A 5 5.40 -8.18 -9.73
C ASP A 5 5.87 -8.54 -8.32
N ARG A 6 7.14 -8.26 -8.02
CA ARG A 6 7.80 -8.58 -6.75
C ARG A 6 8.63 -7.42 -6.24
N VAL A 7 8.77 -7.35 -4.92
CA VAL A 7 9.56 -6.33 -4.21
C VAL A 7 10.46 -7.03 -3.21
N LEU A 8 11.71 -6.57 -3.15
CA LEU A 8 12.67 -6.90 -2.10
C LEU A 8 12.89 -5.64 -1.27
N LEU A 9 12.67 -5.74 0.03
CA LEU A 9 12.87 -4.68 1.00
C LEU A 9 14.22 -4.89 1.70
N LEU A 10 15.12 -3.92 1.56
CA LEU A 10 16.43 -3.95 2.20
C LEU A 10 16.44 -3.07 3.44
N ARG A 11 17.07 -3.57 4.50
CA ARG A 11 17.35 -2.79 5.71
C ARG A 11 18.75 -3.14 6.21
N SER A 12 19.59 -2.12 6.39
CA SER A 12 20.97 -2.29 6.87
C SER A 12 21.79 -3.31 6.05
N GLY A 13 21.61 -3.32 4.73
CA GLY A 13 22.32 -4.23 3.82
C GLY A 13 21.82 -5.68 3.82
N LEU A 14 20.75 -5.99 4.55
CA LEU A 14 20.13 -7.32 4.60
C LEU A 14 18.74 -7.31 3.97
N VAL A 15 18.34 -8.46 3.44
CA VAL A 15 16.97 -8.69 2.99
C VAL A 15 16.07 -8.74 4.22
N HIS A 16 15.22 -7.72 4.35
CA HIS A 16 14.26 -7.61 5.43
C HIS A 16 12.93 -8.30 5.08
N ALA A 17 12.49 -8.15 3.82
CA ALA A 17 11.35 -8.87 3.26
C ALA A 17 11.51 -9.08 1.75
N TYR A 18 10.89 -10.12 1.22
CA TYR A 18 10.82 -10.36 -0.22
C TYR A 18 9.52 -11.10 -0.55
N GLY A 19 8.77 -10.59 -1.53
CA GLY A 19 7.49 -11.20 -1.90
C GLY A 19 6.80 -10.46 -3.05
N PRO A 20 5.53 -10.82 -3.31
CA PRO A 20 4.68 -10.09 -4.25
C PRO A 20 4.61 -8.61 -3.90
N ALA A 21 4.70 -7.76 -4.91
CA ALA A 21 4.72 -6.31 -4.70
C ALA A 21 3.47 -5.81 -3.99
N ARG A 22 2.31 -6.45 -4.21
CA ARG A 22 1.06 -6.08 -3.53
C ARG A 22 1.17 -6.30 -2.03
N GLU A 23 1.63 -7.46 -1.61
CA GLU A 23 1.74 -7.84 -0.20
C GLU A 23 2.71 -6.91 0.52
N VAL A 24 3.95 -6.79 0.01
CA VAL A 24 5.02 -6.00 0.66
C VAL A 24 4.68 -4.51 0.70
N LEU A 25 4.12 -3.94 -0.38
CA LEU A 25 3.84 -2.49 -0.42
C LEU A 25 2.54 -2.09 0.29
N SER A 26 1.69 -3.06 0.65
CA SER A 26 0.46 -2.82 1.41
C SER A 26 0.68 -2.85 2.93
N ASP A 27 1.80 -3.41 3.37
CA ASP A 27 2.16 -3.53 4.78
C ASP A 27 2.90 -2.27 5.25
N LEU A 28 2.15 -1.33 5.81
CA LEU A 28 2.72 -0.03 6.21
C LEU A 28 3.67 -0.15 7.40
N ASP A 29 3.45 -1.12 8.28
CA ASP A 29 4.30 -1.33 9.46
C ASP A 29 5.65 -1.89 9.00
N LEU A 30 5.65 -2.90 8.13
CA LEU A 30 6.86 -3.43 7.51
C LEU A 30 7.67 -2.36 6.77
N LEU A 31 7.00 -1.50 6.00
CA LEU A 31 7.65 -0.40 5.30
C LEU A 31 8.22 0.64 6.28
N ALA A 32 7.49 0.98 7.34
CA ALA A 32 7.94 1.91 8.37
C ALA A 32 9.15 1.38 9.14
N GLU A 33 9.17 0.10 9.51
CA GLU A 33 10.31 -0.56 10.16
C GLU A 33 11.58 -0.52 9.29
N ALA A 34 11.42 -0.64 7.97
CA ALA A 34 12.49 -0.50 6.99
C ALA A 34 12.87 0.95 6.66
N GLY A 35 12.15 1.95 7.18
CA GLY A 35 12.34 3.37 6.86
C GLY A 35 11.95 3.73 5.43
N VAL A 36 11.09 2.92 4.79
CA VAL A 36 10.60 3.12 3.44
C VAL A 36 9.24 3.81 3.47
N LYS A 37 9.10 4.86 2.67
CA LYS A 37 7.82 5.54 2.54
C LYS A 37 6.82 4.67 1.78
N PRO A 38 5.60 4.44 2.31
CA PRO A 38 4.54 3.74 1.59
C PRO A 38 4.10 4.47 0.31
N PRO A 39 3.50 3.77 -0.67
CA PRO A 39 2.83 4.42 -1.80
C PRO A 39 1.80 5.44 -1.31
N SER A 40 1.78 6.63 -1.92
CA SER A 40 0.90 7.73 -1.51
C SER A 40 -0.59 7.34 -1.42
N PRO A 41 -1.16 6.53 -2.34
CA PRO A 41 -2.56 6.11 -2.23
C PRO A 41 -2.83 5.26 -0.98
N ALA A 42 -1.90 4.35 -0.63
CA ALA A 42 -2.02 3.50 0.56
C ALA A 42 -1.96 4.32 1.84
N LEU A 43 -1.03 5.29 1.88
CA LEU A 43 -0.89 6.21 3.01
C LEU A 43 -2.15 7.06 3.19
N ALA A 44 -2.68 7.64 2.12
CA ALA A 44 -3.90 8.46 2.16
C ALA A 44 -5.11 7.65 2.63
N TYR A 45 -5.27 6.40 2.16
CA TYR A 45 -6.35 5.51 2.57
C TYR A 45 -6.36 5.25 4.08
N ARG A 46 -5.19 4.97 4.65
CA ARG A 46 -5.04 4.74 6.09
C ARG A 46 -5.22 6.00 6.92
N GLN A 47 -4.69 7.13 6.45
CA GLN A 47 -4.88 8.42 7.12
C GLN A 47 -6.34 8.87 7.12
N ALA A 48 -7.12 8.46 6.13
CA ALA A 48 -8.57 8.65 6.09
C ALA A 48 -9.34 7.74 7.07
N GLY A 49 -8.66 6.87 7.81
CA GLY A 49 -9.28 5.95 8.77
C GLY A 49 -10.07 4.81 8.10
N LEU A 50 -9.76 4.50 6.84
CA LEU A 50 -10.45 3.45 6.10
C LEU A 50 -9.82 2.08 6.35
N ASP A 51 -10.68 1.10 6.56
CA ASP A 51 -10.29 -0.30 6.82
C ASP A 51 -10.17 -1.14 5.55
N GLY A 52 -9.54 -2.31 5.66
CA GLY A 52 -9.37 -3.26 4.55
C GLY A 52 -8.08 -3.08 3.76
N SER A 53 -8.00 -3.73 2.59
CA SER A 53 -6.79 -3.72 1.76
C SER A 53 -6.52 -2.32 1.22
N PRO A 54 -5.36 -1.71 1.49
CA PRO A 54 -5.05 -0.37 1.01
C PRO A 54 -4.79 -0.37 -0.52
N PRO A 55 -5.26 0.66 -1.24
CA PRO A 55 -4.96 0.84 -2.65
C PRO A 55 -3.48 1.20 -2.83
N LEU A 56 -2.83 0.63 -3.85
CA LEU A 56 -1.42 0.87 -4.14
C LEU A 56 -1.20 1.83 -5.30
N THR A 57 -2.25 2.15 -6.05
CA THR A 57 -2.22 3.08 -7.19
C THR A 57 -3.31 4.15 -7.05
N PRO A 58 -3.18 5.30 -7.72
CA PRO A 58 -4.23 6.32 -7.74
C PRO A 58 -5.57 5.80 -8.29
N GLY A 59 -5.54 4.90 -9.28
CA GLY A 59 -6.73 4.30 -9.88
C GLY A 59 -7.51 3.44 -8.88
N GLU A 60 -6.82 2.56 -8.15
CA GLU A 60 -7.43 1.73 -7.09
C GLU A 60 -8.05 2.59 -5.98
N LEU A 61 -7.41 3.71 -5.61
CA LEU A 61 -7.97 4.64 -4.64
C LEU A 61 -9.24 5.32 -5.16
N ALA A 62 -9.25 5.75 -6.42
CA ALA A 62 -10.42 6.37 -7.05
C ALA A 62 -11.60 5.39 -7.16
N GLU A 63 -11.34 4.09 -7.38
CA GLU A 63 -12.35 3.03 -7.32
C GLU A 63 -12.96 2.91 -5.93
N LYS A 64 -12.13 2.76 -4.90
CA LYS A 64 -12.60 2.67 -3.50
C LYS A 64 -13.41 3.88 -3.05
N ILE A 65 -13.01 5.09 -3.44
CA ILE A 65 -13.78 6.32 -3.13
C ILE A 65 -15.14 6.32 -3.83
N ARG A 66 -15.24 5.79 -5.06
CA ARG A 66 -16.52 5.67 -5.77
C ARG A 66 -17.43 4.64 -5.10
N GLU A 67 -16.90 3.50 -4.67
CA GLU A 67 -17.64 2.48 -3.92
C GLU A 67 -18.24 3.06 -2.63
N LEU A 68 -17.40 3.69 -1.79
CA LEU A 68 -17.85 4.32 -0.54
C LEU A 68 -18.90 5.42 -0.75
N ARG A 69 -18.83 6.16 -1.87
CA ARG A 69 -19.85 7.15 -2.22
C ARG A 69 -21.16 6.48 -2.67
N GLY A 70 -21.08 5.35 -3.37
CA GLY A 70 -22.23 4.58 -3.83
C GLY A 70 -23.03 3.99 -2.68
N ASP A 71 -22.36 3.58 -1.60
CA ASP A 71 -23.00 3.08 -0.38
C ASP A 71 -23.75 4.18 0.42
N LEU A 72 -23.54 5.46 0.08
CA LEU A 72 -24.17 6.61 0.74
C LEU A 72 -25.43 7.14 0.04
N VAL A 73 -25.84 6.58 -1.10
CA VAL A 73 -27.00 6.99 -1.91
C VAL A 73 -28.11 5.95 -1.83
#